data_AF-A0A9E2YUD2-F1
#
_entry.id   AF-A0A9E2YUD2-F1
#
_cell.length_a   1.000
_cell.length_b   1.000
_cell.length_c   1.000
_cell.angle_alpha   90.00
_cell.angle_beta   90.00
_cell.angle_gamma   90.00
#
_symmetry.space_group_name_H-M   'P 1'
#
loop_
_entity.id
_entity.type
_entity.pdbx_description
1 polymer ?
#
loop_
_entity_poly.entity_id
_entity_poly.type
_entity_poly.pdbx_seq_one_letter_code
_entity_poly.pdbx_strand_id
1 'polypeptide(L)'
;MLRHKSSMFLGCFAVTSAAAFLLCTQVAQGDDKKPAPKANVPSVKPSTPSATPKVAVPHGGAATPANRGTATPAGHTPATPNNPAAGGGRVATPHTPGTNNPAAGGARTATPGNTPRGFTGNAGNGAARTGGAPTPRGFTSTPTRTGGSVVRDQRGQVRAVQTRNGAYITHGPGNSTYIMHSRPDGRVVYARGHGREGYVQRGFAYHGHEYVSRTYYVHNVVYERAYRPYMYRGVSIYVYSPRAYWAPAYYGWVYNPWPAPVYYRWGWAASPWYGYYGPYFAPYPVYPSAALWLTDYAIATTLELGYQDRMAAGVQAGPTVGQATLSPEVKQAIADEVRNQIALENMAGQAASQNREVDPGSDGIPRMMSDGKPHIFLVSAALTVPSEGQSTCPLTHGDVLQLMGPSQDPAAADLKVVATKGRDCAQNAVVSVQLQDLQEMQNALRTNITAGMEELNKKQGQDGLPVPPKSAQVPPTQTAFAAV
;
A
#
# COMPACT_ATOMS: atom_id res chain seq x y z
N MET A 1 67.55 -32.07 -26.45
CA MET A 1 68.02 -32.20 -25.04
C MET A 1 66.84 -31.93 -24.12
N LEU A 2 66.61 -32.84 -23.16
CA LEU A 2 65.44 -32.91 -22.26
C LEU A 2 65.07 -31.58 -21.58
N ARG A 3 63.77 -31.28 -21.50
CA ARG A 3 63.18 -30.61 -20.32
C ARG A 3 61.81 -31.23 -20.00
N HIS A 4 61.69 -31.71 -18.77
CA HIS A 4 60.54 -32.41 -18.20
C HIS A 4 59.35 -31.48 -17.96
N LYS A 5 58.16 -32.02 -18.23
CA LYS A 5 56.82 -31.51 -17.91
C LYS A 5 56.38 -32.02 -16.53
N SER A 6 55.53 -31.27 -15.85
CA SER A 6 54.55 -31.81 -14.89
C SER A 6 53.29 -30.95 -14.95
N SER A 7 52.15 -31.63 -15.09
CA SER A 7 50.86 -31.08 -15.48
C SER A 7 49.81 -31.34 -14.39
N MET A 8 48.85 -30.42 -14.29
CA MET A 8 47.65 -30.43 -13.44
C MET A 8 46.81 -31.70 -13.57
N PHE A 9 46.08 -32.08 -12.51
CA PHE A 9 44.78 -32.73 -12.62
C PHE A 9 43.80 -32.32 -11.51
N LEU A 10 42.61 -31.98 -11.98
CA LEU A 10 41.33 -31.75 -11.32
C LEU A 10 40.68 -33.13 -11.03
N GLY A 11 40.01 -33.33 -9.89
CA GLY A 11 39.37 -34.62 -9.56
C GLY A 11 38.05 -34.48 -8.81
N CYS A 12 36.97 -34.90 -9.47
CA CYS A 12 35.61 -35.11 -8.96
C CYS A 12 35.54 -36.01 -7.72
N PHE A 13 34.55 -35.76 -6.85
CA PHE A 13 33.89 -36.83 -6.09
C PHE A 13 32.37 -36.69 -6.22
N ALA A 14 31.77 -37.67 -6.90
CA ALA A 14 30.37 -38.01 -6.81
C ALA A 14 30.24 -39.19 -5.85
N VAL A 15 29.25 -39.16 -4.95
CA VAL A 15 28.74 -40.36 -4.28
C VAL A 15 27.21 -40.31 -4.30
N THR A 16 26.66 -41.36 -4.89
CA THR A 16 25.25 -41.73 -5.04
C THR A 16 24.75 -42.60 -3.89
N SER A 17 23.41 -42.63 -3.72
CA SER A 17 22.59 -43.69 -3.05
C SER A 17 22.52 -43.63 -1.51
N ALA A 18 21.43 -43.96 -0.79
CA ALA A 18 20.16 -44.61 -1.09
C ALA A 18 19.10 -44.23 -0.02
N ALA A 19 17.82 -44.47 -0.34
CA ALA A 19 16.69 -44.41 0.59
C ALA A 19 16.69 -45.57 1.61
N ALA A 20 16.24 -45.30 2.84
CA ALA A 20 15.70 -46.32 3.75
C ALA A 20 14.72 -45.69 4.74
N PHE A 21 13.44 -46.08 4.60
CA PHE A 21 12.41 -45.97 5.63
C PHE A 21 12.81 -46.85 6.83
N LEU A 22 12.68 -46.33 8.05
CA LEU A 22 12.57 -47.18 9.24
C LEU A 22 11.55 -46.61 10.22
N LEU A 23 10.48 -47.39 10.37
CA LEU A 23 9.48 -47.32 11.42
C LEU A 23 10.14 -47.55 12.78
N CYS A 24 9.75 -46.76 13.79
CA CYS A 24 9.84 -47.18 15.19
C CYS A 24 8.45 -47.56 15.68
N THR A 25 8.19 -48.86 15.72
CA THR A 25 7.15 -49.50 16.54
C THR A 25 7.67 -49.66 17.96
N GLN A 26 6.88 -49.23 18.96
CA GLN A 26 7.01 -49.72 20.33
C GLN A 26 5.79 -50.57 20.67
N VAL A 27 6.06 -51.76 21.21
CA VAL A 27 5.13 -52.82 21.56
C VAL A 27 4.58 -52.60 22.97
N ALA A 28 3.33 -52.99 23.14
CA ALA A 28 2.49 -52.88 24.34
C ALA A 28 2.83 -53.90 25.45
N GLN A 29 2.46 -53.55 26.68
CA GLN A 29 2.03 -54.48 27.73
C GLN A 29 0.60 -54.12 28.13
N GLY A 30 -0.30 -55.10 28.12
CA GLY A 30 -1.69 -54.97 28.53
C GLY A 30 -1.96 -55.66 29.86
N ASP A 31 -3.03 -55.25 30.53
CA ASP A 31 -3.79 -56.08 31.46
C ASP A 31 -5.28 -55.75 31.34
N ASP A 32 -6.07 -56.83 31.27
CA ASP A 32 -7.49 -56.91 30.95
C ASP A 32 -8.44 -56.47 32.08
N LYS A 33 -9.58 -55.86 31.71
CA LYS A 33 -10.93 -56.16 32.26
C LYS A 33 -12.05 -55.48 31.44
N LYS A 34 -12.95 -56.30 30.88
CA LYS A 34 -14.26 -56.01 30.22
C LYS A 34 -15.39 -56.54 31.16
N PRO A 35 -16.72 -56.17 31.15
CA PRO A 35 -17.63 -55.83 30.02
C PRO A 35 -18.79 -54.78 30.16
N ALA A 36 -19.13 -54.14 29.01
CA ALA A 36 -20.44 -53.91 28.32
C ALA A 36 -21.73 -53.40 29.06
N PRO A 37 -22.85 -53.00 28.39
CA PRO A 37 -23.14 -52.52 27.01
C PRO A 37 -24.01 -51.21 26.93
N LYS A 38 -24.41 -50.87 25.70
CA LYS A 38 -25.13 -49.72 25.11
C LYS A 38 -26.52 -49.37 25.68
N ALA A 39 -26.94 -48.11 25.47
CA ALA A 39 -28.35 -47.68 25.36
C ALA A 39 -28.55 -46.71 24.17
N ASN A 40 -29.77 -46.70 23.64
CA ASN A 40 -30.17 -46.43 22.26
C ASN A 40 -31.10 -45.18 22.17
N VAL A 41 -30.93 -44.34 21.12
CA VAL A 41 -31.97 -43.74 20.22
C VAL A 41 -32.92 -42.66 20.84
N PRO A 42 -33.55 -41.69 20.09
CA PRO A 42 -33.77 -41.60 18.62
C PRO A 42 -33.46 -40.27 17.90
N SER A 43 -33.17 -40.40 16.60
CA SER A 43 -33.39 -39.38 15.55
C SER A 43 -34.87 -39.28 15.18
N VAL A 44 -35.39 -38.05 15.09
CA VAL A 44 -36.71 -37.75 14.55
C VAL A 44 -36.59 -37.20 13.13
N LYS A 45 -37.31 -37.85 12.22
CA LYS A 45 -37.55 -37.49 10.80
C LYS A 45 -38.85 -36.65 10.74
N PRO A 46 -38.97 -35.62 9.89
CA PRO A 46 -40.31 -35.11 9.54
C PRO A 46 -40.74 -35.51 8.13
N SER A 47 -41.96 -36.00 8.06
CA SER A 47 -42.76 -36.42 6.92
C SER A 47 -43.57 -35.27 6.31
N THR A 48 -43.82 -35.32 5.00
CA THR A 48 -44.90 -34.60 4.30
C THR A 48 -46.30 -35.04 4.77
N PRO A 49 -47.27 -34.12 4.78
CA PRO A 49 -48.60 -34.45 4.27
C PRO A 49 -49.25 -33.33 3.41
N SER A 50 -50.16 -33.76 2.53
CA SER A 50 -51.00 -32.96 1.64
C SER A 50 -52.46 -32.98 2.15
N ALA A 51 -53.11 -31.81 2.27
CA ALA A 51 -54.57 -31.57 2.08
C ALA A 51 -54.96 -30.13 2.49
N THR A 52 -55.69 -29.43 1.59
CA THR A 52 -56.31 -28.09 1.72
C THR A 52 -57.62 -28.08 2.54
N PRO A 53 -58.14 -26.90 2.96
CA PRO A 53 -59.17 -26.24 2.14
C PRO A 53 -59.11 -24.69 2.04
N LYS A 54 -59.38 -24.22 0.81
CA LYS A 54 -59.97 -22.97 0.29
C LYS A 54 -60.17 -21.74 1.20
N VAL A 55 -59.68 -20.57 0.76
CA VAL A 55 -60.49 -19.34 0.51
C VAL A 55 -59.93 -18.53 -0.69
N ALA A 56 -60.86 -18.23 -1.61
CA ALA A 56 -61.00 -17.26 -2.71
C ALA A 56 -59.82 -16.49 -3.38
N VAL A 57 -59.95 -16.50 -4.72
CA VAL A 57 -59.28 -15.86 -5.90
C VAL A 57 -60.03 -14.51 -6.20
N PRO A 58 -59.52 -13.48 -6.96
CA PRO A 58 -59.00 -13.55 -8.34
C PRO A 58 -57.79 -12.65 -8.70
N HIS A 59 -56.86 -12.96 -9.62
CA HIS A 59 -56.81 -13.47 -11.01
C HIS A 59 -57.35 -12.56 -12.13
N GLY A 60 -56.46 -12.33 -13.11
CA GLY A 60 -56.72 -11.80 -14.45
C GLY A 60 -55.49 -11.00 -14.90
N GLY A 61 -54.72 -11.33 -15.94
CA GLY A 61 -54.99 -12.13 -17.13
C GLY A 61 -54.53 -11.32 -18.34
N ALA A 62 -53.66 -11.90 -19.17
CA ALA A 62 -53.00 -11.28 -20.32
C ALA A 62 -53.96 -10.80 -21.44
N ALA A 63 -53.51 -9.83 -22.26
CA ALA A 63 -53.65 -9.81 -23.73
C ALA A 63 -53.06 -8.51 -24.38
N THR A 64 -52.16 -8.69 -25.36
CA THR A 64 -51.89 -7.80 -26.52
C THR A 64 -53.07 -7.85 -27.52
N PRO A 65 -53.33 -6.88 -28.47
CA PRO A 65 -52.38 -6.43 -29.53
C PRO A 65 -52.55 -5.01 -30.16
N ALA A 66 -51.51 -4.59 -30.92
CA ALA A 66 -51.44 -3.68 -32.11
C ALA A 66 -52.04 -2.23 -31.99
N ASN A 67 -51.55 -1.14 -32.61
CA ASN A 67 -50.83 -0.96 -33.87
C ASN A 67 -50.34 0.52 -34.01
N ARG A 68 -49.22 0.69 -34.74
CA ARG A 68 -48.93 1.73 -35.76
C ARG A 68 -48.39 3.14 -35.39
N GLY A 69 -47.23 3.44 -35.99
CA GLY A 69 -46.69 4.78 -36.28
C GLY A 69 -45.15 4.83 -36.32
N THR A 70 -44.46 4.24 -37.32
CA THR A 70 -43.70 4.94 -38.40
C THR A 70 -43.01 6.26 -37.96
N ALA A 71 -41.71 6.53 -38.07
CA ALA A 71 -40.72 6.19 -39.10
C ALA A 71 -39.25 6.33 -38.59
N THR A 72 -38.31 5.70 -39.28
CA THR A 72 -36.82 5.79 -39.19
C THR A 72 -36.28 6.62 -40.39
N PRO A 73 -34.97 6.75 -40.68
CA PRO A 73 -33.75 7.02 -39.89
C PRO A 73 -32.82 8.10 -40.55
N ALA A 74 -31.74 8.53 -39.85
CA ALA A 74 -30.41 8.97 -40.36
C ALA A 74 -29.77 9.93 -39.32
N GLY A 75 -28.47 10.01 -39.02
CA GLY A 75 -27.24 9.44 -39.57
C GLY A 75 -26.09 10.44 -39.33
N HIS A 76 -24.93 9.94 -38.87
CA HIS A 76 -23.55 10.49 -39.06
C HIS A 76 -22.99 11.68 -38.24
N THR A 77 -22.14 11.34 -37.24
CA THR A 77 -20.70 11.73 -37.01
C THR A 77 -20.25 13.24 -36.99
N PRO A 78 -18.97 13.61 -36.73
CA PRO A 78 -18.56 14.26 -35.47
C PRO A 78 -17.94 15.68 -35.66
N ALA A 79 -18.06 16.57 -34.67
CA ALA A 79 -17.46 17.92 -34.73
C ALA A 79 -16.14 18.03 -33.94
N THR A 80 -15.10 18.49 -34.63
CA THR A 80 -13.79 18.93 -34.13
C THR A 80 -13.78 20.47 -33.87
N PRO A 81 -12.75 21.00 -33.18
CA PRO A 81 -12.79 22.33 -32.55
C PRO A 81 -12.22 23.45 -33.43
N ASN A 82 -12.73 24.67 -33.29
CA ASN A 82 -12.15 25.87 -33.90
C ASN A 82 -11.76 26.91 -32.85
N ASN A 83 -10.49 27.27 -32.91
CA ASN A 83 -9.87 28.47 -32.34
C ASN A 83 -10.01 29.62 -33.36
N PRO A 84 -9.96 30.90 -32.94
CA PRO A 84 -9.27 31.87 -33.77
C PRO A 84 -8.28 32.75 -32.99
N ALA A 85 -7.16 33.01 -33.65
CA ALA A 85 -6.13 34.00 -33.30
C ALA A 85 -6.19 35.21 -34.26
N ALA A 86 -5.45 36.27 -33.88
CA ALA A 86 -5.16 37.55 -34.58
C ALA A 86 -6.18 38.67 -34.35
N GLY A 87 -5.83 39.94 -34.11
CA GLY A 87 -4.56 40.70 -34.03
C GLY A 87 -4.95 42.18 -33.76
N GLY A 88 -4.25 42.91 -32.90
CA GLY A 88 -3.34 44.00 -33.34
C GLY A 88 -3.96 45.42 -33.23
N GLY A 89 -3.36 46.30 -32.41
CA GLY A 89 -3.66 47.75 -32.39
C GLY A 89 -2.92 48.50 -31.27
N ARG A 90 -1.98 49.39 -31.66
CA ARG A 90 -1.18 50.28 -30.79
C ARG A 90 -1.95 51.57 -30.45
N VAL A 91 -1.62 52.24 -29.32
CA VAL A 91 -1.17 53.66 -29.20
C VAL A 91 -1.25 54.22 -27.74
N ALA A 92 -0.18 54.96 -27.38
CA ALA A 92 -0.01 56.07 -26.40
C ALA A 92 0.14 55.85 -24.87
N THR A 93 1.31 56.33 -24.38
CA THR A 93 1.74 56.70 -23.00
C THR A 93 1.29 58.11 -22.57
N PRO A 94 1.38 58.46 -21.27
CA PRO A 94 2.51 59.30 -20.74
C PRO A 94 3.07 58.80 -19.36
N HIS A 95 4.40 58.61 -19.15
CA HIS A 95 5.41 59.51 -18.51
C HIS A 95 4.94 60.22 -17.21
N THR A 96 5.59 60.30 -16.03
CA THR A 96 6.88 59.91 -15.32
C THR A 96 6.73 60.43 -13.85
N PRO A 97 7.71 60.52 -12.89
CA PRO A 97 9.08 59.96 -12.69
C PRO A 97 9.20 59.19 -11.33
N GLY A 98 10.23 58.47 -10.88
CA GLY A 98 11.67 58.35 -11.20
C GLY A 98 12.50 58.65 -9.93
N THR A 99 13.19 57.66 -9.34
CA THR A 99 14.41 57.85 -8.50
C THR A 99 15.29 56.57 -8.41
N ASN A 100 16.32 56.57 -9.27
CA ASN A 100 17.75 56.25 -9.07
C ASN A 100 18.25 54.97 -8.37
N ASN A 101 19.00 54.20 -9.19
CA ASN A 101 19.98 53.15 -8.88
C ASN A 101 21.40 53.76 -8.75
N PRO A 102 22.44 53.01 -8.28
CA PRO A 102 23.40 52.39 -9.23
C PRO A 102 23.86 50.98 -8.75
N ALA A 103 23.92 49.91 -9.55
CA ALA A 103 24.70 49.57 -10.76
C ALA A 103 26.21 49.26 -10.54
N ALA A 104 26.57 47.96 -10.67
CA ALA A 104 27.79 47.40 -11.30
C ALA A 104 27.74 45.85 -11.17
N GLY A 105 27.98 45.00 -12.16
CA GLY A 105 28.32 45.16 -13.58
C GLY A 105 28.84 43.81 -14.13
N GLY A 106 28.57 43.48 -15.39
CA GLY A 106 29.37 42.51 -16.17
C GLY A 106 28.62 41.38 -16.86
N ALA A 107 28.16 41.63 -18.09
CA ALA A 107 27.77 40.62 -19.07
C ALA A 107 28.94 40.30 -20.04
N ARG A 108 29.05 39.05 -20.49
CA ARG A 108 29.70 38.66 -21.76
C ARG A 108 28.85 37.60 -22.46
N THR A 109 28.57 37.85 -23.73
CA THR A 109 27.84 37.02 -24.70
C THR A 109 28.81 36.18 -25.55
N ALA A 110 28.46 34.92 -25.86
CA ALA A 110 28.72 34.24 -27.15
C ALA A 110 28.17 32.77 -27.18
N THR A 111 27.11 32.57 -27.97
CA THR A 111 26.84 31.53 -29.01
C THR A 111 26.93 30.00 -28.72
N PRO A 112 26.00 29.16 -29.24
CA PRO A 112 25.75 27.79 -28.78
C PRO A 112 26.57 26.73 -29.52
N GLY A 113 27.12 25.77 -28.75
CA GLY A 113 27.87 24.62 -29.25
C GLY A 113 27.39 23.32 -28.60
N ASN A 114 26.80 22.46 -29.43
CA ASN A 114 26.26 21.16 -29.09
C ASN A 114 27.40 20.15 -28.83
N THR A 115 27.50 19.55 -27.63
CA THR A 115 28.13 18.23 -27.41
C THR A 115 27.81 17.71 -25.99
N PRO A 116 27.25 16.50 -25.85
CA PRO A 116 26.93 15.90 -24.55
C PRO A 116 28.19 15.23 -23.99
N ARG A 117 28.69 15.71 -22.84
CA ARG A 117 29.81 15.07 -22.14
C ARG A 117 29.60 15.09 -20.63
N GLY A 118 29.51 13.89 -20.06
CA GLY A 118 29.95 13.60 -18.70
C GLY A 118 28.89 13.75 -17.61
N PHE A 119 28.10 12.69 -17.39
CA PHE A 119 27.54 12.39 -16.07
C PHE A 119 28.69 12.04 -15.10
N THR A 120 29.40 13.06 -14.65
CA THR A 120 30.35 12.97 -13.53
C THR A 120 30.21 14.26 -12.73
N GLY A 121 29.38 14.22 -11.71
CA GLY A 121 29.19 15.33 -10.76
C GLY A 121 28.02 15.05 -9.83
N ASN A 122 28.32 14.61 -8.61
CA ASN A 122 27.39 14.50 -7.48
C ASN A 122 26.25 13.47 -7.59
N ALA A 123 26.56 12.24 -7.98
CA ALA A 123 25.77 11.07 -7.57
C ALA A 123 26.33 10.55 -6.24
N GLY A 124 25.84 11.08 -5.12
CA GLY A 124 26.31 10.67 -3.80
C GLY A 124 26.05 11.73 -2.74
N ASN A 125 24.78 11.97 -2.43
CA ASN A 125 24.24 12.53 -1.18
C ASN A 125 22.78 12.96 -1.46
N GLY A 126 21.84 12.04 -1.23
CA GLY A 126 20.42 12.28 -1.48
C GLY A 126 19.59 11.00 -1.43
N ALA A 127 20.22 9.86 -1.68
CA ALA A 127 19.61 8.57 -1.53
C ALA A 127 19.41 8.24 -0.04
N ALA A 128 18.12 8.07 0.32
CA ALA A 128 17.64 7.46 1.55
C ALA A 128 17.95 8.20 2.86
N ARG A 129 17.04 9.10 3.28
CA ARG A 129 17.01 9.75 4.61
C ARG A 129 18.42 10.02 5.20
N THR A 130 19.31 10.60 4.40
CA THR A 130 20.69 10.95 4.81
C THR A 130 20.80 12.38 5.35
N GLY A 131 19.67 13.07 5.52
CA GLY A 131 19.50 14.26 6.37
C GLY A 131 18.11 14.19 6.96
N GLY A 132 17.99 14.37 8.29
CA GLY A 132 16.77 14.11 9.05
C GLY A 132 15.52 14.63 8.35
N ALA A 133 14.46 13.80 8.33
CA ALA A 133 13.12 14.33 8.07
C ALA A 133 12.96 15.60 8.94
N PRO A 134 12.39 16.68 8.39
CA PRO A 134 12.17 17.90 9.15
C PRO A 134 11.61 17.54 10.52
N THR A 135 12.20 18.07 11.59
CA THR A 135 11.70 17.79 12.93
C THR A 135 10.23 18.22 12.94
N PRO A 136 9.28 17.28 13.14
CA PRO A 136 7.87 17.62 12.97
C PRO A 136 7.49 18.74 13.92
N ARG A 137 6.53 19.57 13.52
CA ARG A 137 6.01 20.62 14.40
C ARG A 137 5.64 20.03 15.77
N GLY A 138 6.04 20.71 16.84
CA GLY A 138 5.80 20.23 18.20
C GLY A 138 6.82 19.21 18.70
N PHE A 139 7.85 18.89 17.92
CA PHE A 139 9.01 18.13 18.38
C PHE A 139 10.22 19.04 18.49
N THR A 140 11.15 18.67 19.36
CA THR A 140 12.42 19.38 19.57
C THR A 140 13.58 18.45 19.23
N SER A 141 14.50 18.92 18.39
CA SER A 141 15.73 18.20 18.07
C SER A 141 16.91 18.85 18.80
N THR A 142 17.59 18.07 19.63
CA THR A 142 18.78 18.53 20.37
C THR A 142 20.00 17.74 19.92
N PRO A 143 21.12 18.40 19.55
CA PRO A 143 22.35 17.69 19.22
C PRO A 143 22.92 16.97 20.45
N THR A 144 23.58 15.83 20.23
CA THR A 144 24.31 15.12 21.27
C THR A 144 25.78 15.48 21.25
N ARG A 145 26.47 15.35 22.39
CA ARG A 145 27.93 15.52 22.48
C ARG A 145 28.71 14.60 21.55
N THR A 146 28.10 13.46 21.17
CA THR A 146 28.70 12.45 20.30
C THR A 146 28.49 12.72 18.80
N GLY A 147 27.91 13.86 18.42
CA GLY A 147 27.70 14.25 17.02
C GLY A 147 26.45 13.66 16.37
N GLY A 148 25.47 13.23 17.18
CA GLY A 148 24.13 12.84 16.75
C GLY A 148 23.08 13.86 17.14
N SER A 149 21.81 13.49 17.07
CA SER A 149 20.69 14.29 17.56
C SER A 149 19.62 13.41 18.24
N VAL A 150 18.89 14.00 19.17
CA VAL A 150 17.76 13.36 19.85
C VAL A 150 16.53 14.22 19.61
N VAL A 151 15.50 13.60 19.04
CA VAL A 151 14.19 14.22 18.82
C VAL A 151 13.27 13.83 19.97
N ARG A 152 12.69 14.83 20.64
CA ARG A 152 11.72 14.67 21.72
C ARG A 152 10.37 15.27 21.36
N ASP A 153 9.30 14.68 21.87
CA ASP A 153 7.98 15.32 21.84
C ASP A 153 7.89 16.44 22.89
N GLN A 154 6.76 17.16 22.92
CA GLN A 154 6.52 18.23 23.89
C GLN A 154 6.47 17.74 25.35
N ARG A 155 6.30 16.43 25.58
CA ARG A 155 6.34 15.81 26.92
C ARG A 155 7.75 15.40 27.33
N GLY A 156 8.75 15.67 26.48
CA GLY A 156 10.15 15.33 26.71
C GLY A 156 10.49 13.87 26.44
N GLN A 157 9.56 13.06 25.92
CA GLN A 157 9.83 11.65 25.60
C GLN A 157 10.69 11.57 24.33
N VAL A 158 11.67 10.67 24.33
CA VAL A 158 12.53 10.45 23.16
C VAL A 158 11.75 9.72 22.09
N ARG A 159 11.62 10.34 20.91
CA ARG A 159 10.87 9.81 19.77
C ARG A 159 11.74 9.39 18.62
N ALA A 160 12.89 10.02 18.44
CA ALA A 160 13.91 9.51 17.56
C ALA A 160 15.32 9.84 18.04
N VAL A 161 16.28 9.03 17.61
CA VAL A 161 17.71 9.22 17.83
C VAL A 161 18.42 9.10 16.50
N GLN A 162 19.10 10.16 16.08
CA GLN A 162 20.06 10.12 15.00
C GLN A 162 21.45 9.94 15.59
N THR A 163 22.16 8.94 15.11
CA THR A 163 23.53 8.63 15.52
C THR A 163 24.52 9.26 14.55
N ARG A 164 25.75 9.49 15.01
CA ARG A 164 26.83 10.06 14.18
C ARG A 164 27.15 9.21 12.95
N ASN A 165 26.99 7.89 13.07
CA ASN A 165 27.26 6.92 12.00
C ASN A 165 26.07 6.72 11.03
N GLY A 166 25.03 7.55 11.11
CA GLY A 166 23.94 7.52 10.13
C GLY A 166 22.80 6.55 10.43
N ALA A 167 22.76 5.95 11.62
CA ALA A 167 21.57 5.26 12.11
C ALA A 167 20.52 6.28 12.58
N TYR A 168 19.27 6.08 12.19
CA TYR A 168 18.09 6.81 12.65
C TYR A 168 17.12 5.81 13.30
N ILE A 169 16.95 5.94 14.61
CA ILE A 169 16.13 5.05 15.43
C ILE A 169 14.86 5.82 15.79
N THR A 170 13.69 5.27 15.47
CA THR A 170 12.39 5.86 15.82
C THR A 170 11.71 4.97 16.85
N HIS A 171 11.24 5.59 17.92
CA HIS A 171 10.41 4.94 18.93
C HIS A 171 8.95 5.26 18.61
N GLY A 172 8.15 4.22 18.40
CA GLY A 172 6.73 4.31 18.13
C GLY A 172 5.89 3.98 19.39
N PRO A 173 4.56 4.11 19.28
CA PRO A 173 3.62 3.65 20.30
C PRO A 173 3.83 2.17 20.65
N GLY A 174 3.49 1.79 21.90
CA GLY A 174 3.48 0.38 22.31
C GLY A 174 4.85 -0.30 22.27
N ASN A 175 5.92 0.42 22.59
CA ASN A 175 7.31 -0.07 22.58
C ASN A 175 7.82 -0.51 21.19
N SER A 176 7.13 -0.12 20.12
CA SER A 176 7.62 -0.35 18.75
C SER A 176 8.89 0.46 18.48
N THR A 177 9.85 -0.14 17.79
CA THR A 177 11.11 0.51 17.41
C THR A 177 11.42 0.21 15.95
N TYR A 178 11.74 1.27 15.21
CA TYR A 178 12.12 1.23 13.80
C TYR A 178 13.52 1.77 13.65
N ILE A 179 14.40 1.01 13.00
CA ILE A 179 15.81 1.36 12.83
C ILE A 179 16.07 1.49 11.35
N MET A 180 16.63 2.62 10.95
CA MET A 180 17.11 2.82 9.60
C MET A 180 18.59 3.16 9.65
N HIS A 181 19.40 2.58 8.78
CA HIS A 181 20.84 2.81 8.76
C HIS A 181 21.34 2.95 7.33
N SER A 182 21.94 4.10 7.03
CA SER A 182 22.61 4.33 5.76
C SER A 182 24.02 3.77 5.79
N ARG A 183 24.32 2.87 4.86
CA ARG A 183 25.63 2.23 4.74
C ARG A 183 26.55 3.05 3.82
N PRO A 184 27.89 2.94 3.99
CA PRO A 184 28.85 3.63 3.12
C PRO A 184 28.75 3.28 1.63
N ASP A 185 28.20 2.10 1.31
CA ASP A 185 27.98 1.63 -0.06
C ASP A 185 26.71 2.22 -0.72
N GLY A 186 26.07 3.20 -0.09
CA GLY A 186 24.85 3.85 -0.57
C GLY A 186 23.58 3.05 -0.34
N ARG A 187 23.66 1.85 0.26
CA ARG A 187 22.47 1.06 0.62
C ARG A 187 21.87 1.55 1.93
N VAL A 188 20.57 1.37 2.09
CA VAL A 188 19.89 1.64 3.36
C VAL A 188 19.23 0.39 3.90
N VAL A 189 19.46 0.13 5.18
CA VAL A 189 18.80 -0.96 5.88
C VAL A 189 17.69 -0.35 6.71
N TYR A 190 16.48 -0.86 6.54
CA TYR A 190 15.39 -0.62 7.46
C TYR A 190 15.10 -1.91 8.21
N ALA A 191 14.90 -1.81 9.52
CA ALA A 191 14.61 -2.92 10.40
C ALA A 191 13.51 -2.54 11.39
N ARG A 192 12.65 -3.50 11.69
CA ARG A 192 11.58 -3.40 12.68
C ARG A 192 11.44 -4.71 13.46
N GLY A 193 10.53 -4.75 14.44
CA GLY A 193 10.24 -5.97 15.20
C GLY A 193 11.49 -6.56 15.84
N HIS A 194 12.35 -5.70 16.40
CA HIS A 194 13.67 -6.06 16.94
C HIS A 194 14.62 -6.72 15.93
N GLY A 195 14.56 -6.30 14.66
CA GLY A 195 15.48 -6.75 13.60
C GLY A 195 15.06 -8.03 12.89
N ARG A 196 13.88 -8.58 13.20
CA ARG A 196 13.36 -9.80 12.56
C ARG A 196 12.79 -9.54 11.16
N GLU A 197 12.42 -8.29 10.89
CA GLU A 197 11.81 -7.89 9.64
C GLU A 197 12.35 -6.55 9.17
N GLY A 198 12.26 -6.30 7.87
CA GLY A 198 12.70 -5.04 7.31
C GLY A 198 12.92 -5.11 5.81
N TYR A 199 13.77 -4.21 5.31
CA TYR A 199 14.22 -4.25 3.93
C TYR A 199 15.62 -3.68 3.78
N VAL A 200 16.29 -4.11 2.71
CA VAL A 200 17.49 -3.46 2.19
C VAL A 200 17.10 -2.67 0.95
N GLN A 201 17.48 -1.41 0.93
CA GLN A 201 17.22 -0.46 -0.12
C GLN A 201 18.48 -0.24 -0.97
N ARG A 202 18.33 -0.30 -2.30
CA ARG A 202 19.36 0.03 -3.29
C ARG A 202 18.83 1.03 -4.32
N GLY A 203 19.63 2.04 -4.65
CA GLY A 203 19.34 2.92 -5.80
C GLY A 203 19.72 2.25 -7.11
N PHE A 204 19.00 2.55 -8.18
CA PHE A 204 19.35 2.21 -9.55
C PHE A 204 18.80 3.27 -10.52
N ALA A 205 19.30 3.32 -11.75
CA ALA A 205 18.85 4.26 -12.76
C ALA A 205 18.21 3.53 -13.93
N TYR A 206 17.14 4.08 -14.47
CA TYR A 206 16.45 3.57 -15.66
C TYR A 206 15.95 4.76 -16.48
N HIS A 207 16.29 4.81 -17.78
CA HIS A 207 15.95 5.92 -18.70
C HIS A 207 16.33 7.33 -18.19
N GLY A 208 17.44 7.45 -17.46
CA GLY A 208 17.88 8.72 -16.88
C GLY A 208 17.12 9.16 -15.63
N HIS A 209 16.20 8.33 -15.14
CA HIS A 209 15.46 8.54 -13.91
C HIS A 209 16.00 7.65 -12.78
N GLU A 210 16.02 8.21 -11.57
CA GLU A 210 16.38 7.45 -10.36
C GLU A 210 15.21 6.58 -9.91
N TYR A 211 15.54 5.35 -9.53
CA TYR A 211 14.66 4.40 -8.90
C TYR A 211 15.34 3.84 -7.65
N VAL A 212 14.50 3.30 -6.80
CA VAL A 212 14.90 2.65 -5.58
C VAL A 212 14.23 1.30 -5.49
N SER A 213 15.02 0.26 -5.30
CA SER A 213 14.54 -1.08 -5.01
C SER A 213 14.65 -1.34 -3.51
N ARG A 214 13.58 -1.83 -2.89
CA ARG A 214 13.54 -2.33 -1.51
C ARG A 214 13.32 -3.84 -1.55
N THR A 215 14.31 -4.60 -1.12
CA THR A 215 14.23 -6.05 -0.92
C THR A 215 13.80 -6.31 0.51
N TYR A 216 12.56 -6.74 0.68
CA TYR A 216 11.94 -7.01 1.97
C TYR A 216 12.31 -8.40 2.48
N TYR A 217 12.44 -8.51 3.80
CA TYR A 217 12.48 -9.77 4.52
C TYR A 217 11.37 -9.73 5.57
N VAL A 218 10.29 -10.47 5.34
CA VAL A 218 9.10 -10.49 6.20
C VAL A 218 8.57 -11.92 6.26
N HIS A 219 8.38 -12.48 7.45
CA HIS A 219 7.94 -13.88 7.64
C HIS A 219 8.79 -14.93 6.89
N ASN A 220 10.11 -14.74 6.82
CA ASN A 220 11.04 -15.57 6.05
C ASN A 220 10.77 -15.58 4.52
N VAL A 221 9.93 -14.67 4.03
CA VAL A 221 9.71 -14.44 2.61
C VAL A 221 10.53 -13.23 2.19
N VAL A 222 11.27 -13.40 1.09
CA VAL A 222 11.99 -12.33 0.42
C VAL A 222 11.23 -11.92 -0.82
N TYR A 223 10.93 -10.64 -0.94
CA TYR A 223 10.33 -10.08 -2.14
C TYR A 223 10.85 -8.66 -2.39
N GLU A 224 10.78 -8.22 -3.64
CA GLU A 224 11.32 -6.93 -4.07
C GLU A 224 10.21 -5.99 -4.51
N ARG A 225 10.32 -4.71 -4.15
CA ARG A 225 9.46 -3.63 -4.64
C ARG A 225 10.30 -2.48 -5.14
N ALA A 226 9.81 -1.81 -6.18
CA ALA A 226 10.45 -0.63 -6.74
C ALA A 226 9.68 0.63 -6.36
N TYR A 227 10.40 1.74 -6.23
CA TYR A 227 9.89 3.05 -5.87
C TYR A 227 10.62 4.11 -6.68
N ARG A 228 9.93 5.20 -6.98
CA ARG A 228 10.51 6.40 -7.59
C ARG A 228 10.62 7.52 -6.57
N PRO A 229 11.84 8.05 -6.31
CA PRO A 229 11.99 9.28 -5.57
C PRO A 229 11.26 10.42 -6.30
N TYR A 230 10.50 11.22 -5.56
CA TYR A 230 9.81 12.39 -6.07
C TYR A 230 9.93 13.52 -5.04
N MET A 231 10.32 14.71 -5.50
CA MET A 231 10.40 15.90 -4.64
C MET A 231 9.06 16.62 -4.63
N TYR A 232 8.43 16.66 -3.46
CA TYR A 232 7.14 17.32 -3.26
C TYR A 232 7.20 18.26 -2.07
N ARG A 233 6.94 19.56 -2.29
CA ARG A 233 6.98 20.62 -1.25
C ARG A 233 8.27 20.62 -0.41
N GLY A 234 9.41 20.36 -1.05
CA GLY A 234 10.73 20.31 -0.39
C GLY A 234 11.03 19.00 0.35
N VAL A 235 10.16 17.99 0.22
CA VAL A 235 10.32 16.67 0.85
C VAL A 235 10.48 15.61 -0.23
N SER A 236 11.53 14.79 -0.11
CA SER A 236 11.66 13.58 -0.94
C SER A 236 10.71 12.50 -0.42
N ILE A 237 9.79 12.08 -1.27
CA ILE A 237 8.88 10.95 -1.04
C ILE A 237 9.23 9.82 -2.02
N TYR A 238 8.93 8.57 -1.66
CA TYR A 238 9.22 7.39 -2.49
C TYR A 238 7.91 6.79 -2.96
N VAL A 239 7.54 7.00 -4.22
CA VAL A 239 6.25 6.57 -4.77
C VAL A 239 6.37 5.14 -5.29
N TYR A 240 5.49 4.25 -4.83
CA TYR A 240 5.49 2.85 -5.27
C TYR A 240 5.34 2.73 -6.79
N SER A 241 6.19 1.93 -7.41
CA SER A 241 6.18 1.65 -8.85
C SER A 241 6.02 0.14 -9.05
N PRO A 242 4.82 -0.33 -9.45
CA PRO A 242 4.57 -1.73 -9.70
C PRO A 242 5.59 -2.32 -10.69
N ARG A 243 6.17 -3.47 -10.34
CA ARG A 243 7.12 -4.18 -11.20
C ARG A 243 6.43 -4.96 -12.33
N ALA A 244 5.11 -5.13 -12.23
CA ALA A 244 4.29 -5.72 -13.27
C ALA A 244 2.89 -5.12 -13.22
N TYR A 245 2.23 -5.06 -14.37
CA TYR A 245 0.84 -4.62 -14.50
C TYR A 245 -0.02 -5.74 -15.08
N TRP A 246 -1.23 -5.87 -14.57
CA TRP A 246 -2.21 -6.79 -15.15
C TRP A 246 -2.75 -6.26 -16.49
N ALA A 247 -3.31 -7.15 -17.32
CA ALA A 247 -4.00 -6.72 -18.53
C ALA A 247 -5.23 -5.85 -18.18
N PRO A 248 -5.62 -4.89 -19.03
CA PRO A 248 -6.79 -4.03 -18.76
C PRO A 248 -8.09 -4.80 -18.47
N ALA A 249 -8.26 -5.98 -19.08
CA ALA A 249 -9.40 -6.85 -18.81
C ALA A 249 -9.44 -7.37 -17.37
N TYR A 250 -8.27 -7.64 -16.75
CA TYR A 250 -8.18 -8.07 -15.37
C TYR A 250 -8.50 -6.92 -14.41
N TYR A 251 -7.96 -5.73 -14.64
CA TYR A 251 -8.38 -4.53 -13.90
C TYR A 251 -9.88 -4.28 -14.05
N GLY A 252 -10.45 -4.48 -15.24
CA GLY A 252 -11.89 -4.40 -15.48
C GLY A 252 -12.68 -5.43 -14.65
N TRP A 253 -12.21 -6.66 -14.53
CA TRP A 253 -12.85 -7.69 -13.70
C TRP A 253 -12.75 -7.38 -12.20
N VAL A 254 -11.63 -6.81 -11.75
CA VAL A 254 -11.44 -6.41 -10.34
C VAL A 254 -12.31 -5.18 -10.00
N TYR A 255 -12.42 -4.24 -10.93
CA TYR A 255 -13.11 -2.95 -10.71
C TYR A 255 -14.64 -3.07 -10.77
N ASN A 256 -15.18 -3.88 -11.69
CA ASN A 256 -16.62 -3.99 -11.91
C ASN A 256 -17.28 -4.97 -10.91
N PRO A 257 -18.60 -4.80 -10.65
CA PRO A 257 -19.36 -5.82 -9.94
C PRO A 257 -19.28 -7.18 -10.63
N TRP A 258 -19.26 -8.24 -9.82
CA TRP A 258 -19.36 -9.60 -10.29
C TRP A 258 -20.81 -9.97 -10.63
N PRO A 259 -21.05 -10.98 -11.50
CA PRO A 259 -22.41 -11.39 -11.87
C PRO A 259 -23.29 -11.83 -10.69
N ALA A 260 -22.68 -12.34 -9.63
CA ALA A 260 -23.35 -12.69 -8.39
C ALA A 260 -22.47 -12.31 -7.19
N PRO A 261 -23.05 -11.85 -6.07
CA PRO A 261 -22.30 -11.65 -4.83
C PRO A 261 -21.71 -12.97 -4.33
N VAL A 262 -20.47 -12.91 -3.85
CA VAL A 262 -19.73 -14.07 -3.36
C VAL A 262 -19.79 -14.12 -1.85
N TYR A 263 -20.16 -15.28 -1.31
CA TYR A 263 -19.91 -15.58 0.09
C TYR A 263 -18.52 -16.21 0.23
N TYR A 264 -17.57 -15.45 0.80
CA TYR A 264 -16.18 -15.90 0.95
C TYR A 264 -15.85 -16.13 2.41
N ARG A 265 -15.27 -17.30 2.73
CA ARG A 265 -14.82 -17.64 4.08
C ARG A 265 -13.33 -17.36 4.21
N TRP A 266 -12.97 -16.40 5.04
CA TRP A 266 -11.58 -16.14 5.36
C TRP A 266 -10.97 -17.23 6.23
N GLY A 267 -9.80 -17.73 5.85
CA GLY A 267 -9.08 -18.78 6.58
C GLY A 267 -8.44 -18.32 7.90
N TRP A 268 -8.43 -17.01 8.18
CA TRP A 268 -7.79 -16.42 9.35
C TRP A 268 -8.70 -16.29 10.57
N ALA A 269 -9.93 -16.81 10.54
CA ALA A 269 -10.89 -16.66 11.64
C ALA A 269 -10.37 -17.23 12.98
N ALA A 270 -9.50 -18.23 12.94
CA ALA A 270 -8.85 -18.82 14.12
C ALA A 270 -7.49 -18.16 14.47
N SER A 271 -7.02 -17.19 13.68
CA SER A 271 -5.74 -16.52 13.91
C SER A 271 -5.81 -15.64 15.16
N PRO A 272 -4.78 -15.62 16.03
CA PRO A 272 -4.77 -14.82 17.25
C PRO A 272 -4.99 -13.31 17.01
N TRP A 273 -4.49 -12.78 15.89
CA TRP A 273 -4.68 -11.38 15.54
C TRP A 273 -6.16 -11.04 15.31
N TYR A 274 -6.95 -11.96 14.74
CA TYR A 274 -8.37 -11.72 14.50
C TYR A 274 -9.18 -11.85 15.79
N GLY A 275 -8.80 -12.75 16.70
CA GLY A 275 -9.37 -12.75 18.05
C GLY A 275 -9.17 -11.41 18.78
N TYR A 276 -8.03 -10.75 18.55
CA TYR A 276 -7.70 -9.44 19.12
C TYR A 276 -8.43 -8.27 18.43
N TYR A 277 -8.54 -8.28 17.10
CA TYR A 277 -9.15 -7.19 16.33
C TYR A 277 -10.61 -7.43 15.90
N GLY A 278 -11.19 -8.60 16.17
CA GLY A 278 -12.54 -8.98 15.74
C GLY A 278 -13.66 -8.03 16.20
N PRO A 279 -13.62 -7.46 17.42
CA PRO A 279 -14.57 -6.41 17.82
C PRO A 279 -14.47 -5.12 17.00
N TYR A 280 -13.28 -4.82 16.49
CA TYR A 280 -12.99 -3.65 15.67
C TYR A 280 -13.30 -3.87 14.19
N PHE A 281 -12.91 -5.02 13.63
CA PHE A 281 -12.99 -5.31 12.21
C PHE A 281 -13.78 -6.60 11.97
N ALA A 282 -14.85 -6.48 11.18
CA ALA A 282 -15.58 -7.60 10.63
C ALA A 282 -15.56 -7.53 9.09
N PRO A 283 -15.25 -8.62 8.37
CA PRO A 283 -15.36 -8.66 6.91
C PRO A 283 -16.78 -8.41 6.42
N TYR A 284 -16.91 -8.01 5.16
CA TYR A 284 -18.20 -7.97 4.49
C TYR A 284 -18.81 -9.38 4.48
N PRO A 285 -20.12 -9.51 4.73
CA PRO A 285 -20.77 -10.82 4.73
C PRO A 285 -20.83 -11.43 3.32
N VAL A 286 -20.86 -10.58 2.29
CA VAL A 286 -20.83 -10.97 0.87
C VAL A 286 -20.05 -9.93 0.05
N TYR A 287 -19.46 -10.37 -1.05
CA TYR A 287 -18.63 -9.55 -1.94
C TYR A 287 -19.29 -9.44 -3.32
N PRO A 288 -19.99 -8.34 -3.63
CA PRO A 288 -20.50 -8.09 -4.99
C PRO A 288 -19.41 -7.64 -5.96
N SER A 289 -18.18 -7.36 -5.51
CA SER A 289 -17.05 -7.01 -6.37
C SER A 289 -15.72 -7.38 -5.73
N ALA A 290 -14.67 -7.51 -6.55
CA ALA A 290 -13.32 -7.76 -6.05
C ALA A 290 -12.79 -6.59 -5.21
N ALA A 291 -13.17 -5.34 -5.51
CA ALA A 291 -12.73 -4.17 -4.74
C ALA A 291 -13.11 -4.25 -3.26
N LEU A 292 -14.31 -4.75 -2.94
CA LEU A 292 -14.73 -4.96 -1.55
C LEU A 292 -13.95 -6.11 -0.89
N TRP A 293 -13.62 -7.14 -1.66
CA TRP A 293 -12.77 -8.24 -1.18
C TRP A 293 -11.35 -7.74 -0.88
N LEU A 294 -10.78 -6.93 -1.78
CA LEU A 294 -9.47 -6.30 -1.62
C LEU A 294 -9.44 -5.30 -0.45
N THR A 295 -10.56 -4.66 -0.15
CA THR A 295 -10.72 -3.80 1.03
C THR A 295 -10.50 -4.60 2.31
N ASP A 296 -11.19 -5.72 2.46
CA ASP A 296 -11.03 -6.59 3.62
C ASP A 296 -9.66 -7.24 3.68
N TYR A 297 -9.11 -7.63 2.53
CA TYR A 297 -7.74 -8.12 2.43
C TYR A 297 -6.74 -7.08 2.97
N ALA A 298 -6.81 -5.83 2.49
CA ALA A 298 -5.90 -4.77 2.89
C ALA A 298 -6.02 -4.40 4.38
N ILE A 299 -7.24 -4.36 4.92
CA ILE A 299 -7.47 -4.12 6.35
C ILE A 299 -6.93 -5.29 7.18
N ALA A 300 -7.25 -6.53 6.82
CA ALA A 300 -6.79 -7.74 7.51
C ALA A 300 -5.26 -7.83 7.53
N THR A 301 -4.59 -7.67 6.39
CA THR A 301 -3.13 -7.68 6.29
C THR A 301 -2.50 -6.59 7.15
N THR A 302 -3.09 -5.40 7.20
CA THR A 302 -2.59 -4.29 8.01
C THR A 302 -2.74 -4.56 9.51
N LEU A 303 -3.88 -5.11 9.94
CA LEU A 303 -4.15 -5.46 11.33
C LEU A 303 -3.27 -6.62 11.80
N GLU A 304 -3.13 -7.67 10.99
CA GLU A 304 -2.22 -8.78 11.26
C GLU A 304 -0.79 -8.28 11.49
N LEU A 305 -0.34 -7.35 10.64
CA LEU A 305 0.96 -6.71 10.80
C LEU A 305 1.10 -5.95 12.12
N GLY A 306 0.07 -5.19 12.50
CA GLY A 306 0.05 -4.47 13.77
C GLY A 306 0.06 -5.39 14.99
N TYR A 307 -0.59 -6.56 14.89
CA TYR A 307 -0.53 -7.58 15.94
C TYR A 307 0.89 -8.11 16.10
N GLN A 308 1.59 -8.40 15.00
CA GLN A 308 2.95 -8.92 15.03
C GLN A 308 3.93 -7.89 15.60
N ASP A 309 3.85 -6.63 15.18
CA ASP A 309 4.67 -5.54 15.72
C ASP A 309 4.48 -5.40 17.24
N ARG A 310 3.24 -5.54 17.73
CA ARG A 310 2.90 -5.56 19.16
C ARG A 310 3.54 -6.75 19.88
N MET A 311 3.43 -7.96 19.32
CA MET A 311 4.00 -9.17 19.91
C MET A 311 5.53 -9.10 19.95
N ALA A 312 6.16 -8.58 18.90
CA ALA A 312 7.60 -8.35 18.84
C ALA A 312 8.05 -7.37 19.93
N ALA A 313 7.28 -6.30 20.18
CA ALA A 313 7.55 -5.30 21.21
C ALA A 313 7.38 -5.80 22.65
N GLY A 314 7.00 -7.07 22.85
CA GLY A 314 6.81 -7.68 24.17
C GLY A 314 5.58 -7.18 24.93
N VAL A 315 4.65 -6.51 24.24
CA VAL A 315 3.43 -5.98 24.85
C VAL A 315 2.40 -7.10 24.92
N GLN A 316 2.10 -7.57 26.14
CA GLN A 316 1.10 -8.62 26.36
C GLN A 316 -0.28 -8.22 25.84
N ALA A 317 -1.01 -9.19 25.29
CA ALA A 317 -2.38 -9.05 24.81
C ALA A 317 -3.35 -8.90 26.01
N GLY A 318 -3.45 -7.70 26.56
CA GLY A 318 -4.58 -7.33 27.42
C GLY A 318 -5.84 -7.10 26.59
N PRO A 319 -7.05 -7.29 27.17
CA PRO A 319 -8.30 -7.04 26.47
C PRO A 319 -8.37 -5.59 25.96
N THR A 320 -8.79 -5.43 24.71
CA THR A 320 -9.09 -4.14 24.10
C THR A 320 -10.42 -3.61 24.62
N VAL A 321 -10.38 -2.94 25.77
CA VAL A 321 -11.55 -2.25 26.32
C VAL A 321 -11.89 -1.05 25.44
N GLY A 322 -13.09 -1.01 24.86
CA GLY A 322 -13.65 0.18 24.19
C GLY A 322 -13.35 0.33 22.68
N GLN A 323 -13.03 -0.74 21.95
CA GLN A 323 -12.90 -0.67 20.49
C GLN A 323 -14.25 -0.35 19.84
N ALA A 324 -14.37 0.85 19.26
CA ALA A 324 -15.47 1.17 18.36
C ALA A 324 -15.31 0.34 17.09
N THR A 325 -16.34 -0.41 16.71
CA THR A 325 -16.33 -1.16 15.44
C THR A 325 -16.10 -0.20 14.27
N LEU A 326 -15.27 -0.61 13.32
CA LEU A 326 -15.04 0.08 12.07
C LEU A 326 -16.39 0.24 11.36
N SER A 327 -16.88 1.48 11.29
CA SER A 327 -18.22 1.74 10.80
C SER A 327 -18.35 1.37 9.31
N PRO A 328 -19.55 0.98 8.85
CA PRO A 328 -19.80 0.69 7.43
C PRO A 328 -19.40 1.85 6.51
N GLU A 329 -19.61 3.09 6.95
CA GLU A 329 -19.29 4.31 6.19
C GLU A 329 -17.78 4.48 6.02
N VAL A 330 -16.99 4.30 7.09
CA VAL A 330 -15.53 4.36 7.01
C VAL A 330 -15.01 3.22 6.14
N LYS A 331 -15.59 2.03 6.29
CA LYS A 331 -15.21 0.86 5.49
C LYS A 331 -15.50 1.07 4.00
N GLN A 332 -16.64 1.67 3.68
CA GLN A 332 -16.98 2.06 2.31
C GLN A 332 -16.01 3.12 1.78
N ALA A 333 -15.61 4.10 2.59
CA ALA A 333 -14.63 5.10 2.16
C ALA A 333 -13.24 4.49 1.87
N ILE A 334 -12.83 3.45 2.62
CA ILE A 334 -11.62 2.67 2.28
C ILE A 334 -11.85 1.92 0.96
N ALA A 335 -13.02 1.33 0.75
CA ALA A 335 -13.33 0.62 -0.50
C ALA A 335 -13.30 1.55 -1.72
N ASP A 336 -13.79 2.78 -1.57
CA ASP A 336 -13.74 3.79 -2.62
C ASP A 336 -12.28 4.20 -2.94
N GLU A 337 -11.43 4.34 -1.91
CA GLU A 337 -9.99 4.56 -2.10
C GLU A 337 -9.33 3.36 -2.81
N VAL A 338 -9.65 2.12 -2.43
CA VAL A 338 -9.17 0.91 -3.12
C VAL A 338 -9.58 0.92 -4.60
N ARG A 339 -10.84 1.25 -4.92
CA ARG A 339 -11.32 1.39 -6.30
C ARG A 339 -10.56 2.48 -7.06
N ASN A 340 -10.29 3.62 -6.43
CA ASN A 340 -9.51 4.70 -7.03
C ASN A 340 -8.09 4.23 -7.36
N GLN A 341 -7.43 3.52 -6.45
CA GLN A 341 -6.08 3.00 -6.68
C GLN A 341 -6.05 1.94 -7.81
N ILE A 342 -7.05 1.07 -7.90
CA ILE A 342 -7.19 0.11 -9.02
C ILE A 342 -7.32 0.85 -10.35
N ALA A 343 -8.13 1.91 -10.40
CA ALA A 343 -8.31 2.71 -11.61
C ALA A 343 -7.01 3.42 -12.04
N LEU A 344 -6.27 3.99 -11.08
CA LEU A 344 -4.97 4.61 -11.33
C LEU A 344 -3.93 3.59 -11.81
N GLU A 345 -3.89 2.41 -11.20
CA GLU A 345 -2.96 1.35 -11.61
C GLU A 345 -3.27 0.82 -13.01
N ASN A 346 -4.55 0.73 -13.40
CA ASN A 346 -4.94 0.38 -14.76
C ASN A 346 -4.46 1.43 -15.79
N MET A 347 -4.64 2.73 -15.50
CA MET A 347 -4.14 3.80 -16.36
C MET A 347 -2.60 3.76 -16.47
N ALA A 348 -1.92 3.54 -15.35
CA ALA A 348 -0.47 3.38 -15.31
C ALA A 348 -0.01 2.16 -16.13
N GLY A 349 -0.71 1.04 -16.04
CA GLY A 349 -0.42 -0.16 -16.83
C GLY A 349 -0.62 0.04 -18.33
N GLN A 350 -1.63 0.81 -18.74
CA GLN A 350 -1.81 1.21 -20.14
C GLN A 350 -0.67 2.10 -20.63
N ALA A 351 -0.23 3.08 -19.83
CA ALA A 351 0.93 3.91 -20.17
C ALA A 351 2.22 3.07 -20.28
N ALA A 352 2.46 2.17 -19.31
CA ALA A 352 3.61 1.26 -19.31
C ALA A 352 3.61 0.34 -20.54
N SER A 353 2.43 -0.16 -20.98
CA SER A 353 2.31 -0.98 -22.19
C SER A 353 2.69 -0.24 -23.48
N GLN A 354 2.67 1.10 -23.47
CA GLN A 354 3.11 1.96 -24.56
C GLN A 354 4.56 2.44 -24.39
N ASN A 355 5.35 1.80 -23.50
CA ASN A 355 6.68 2.25 -23.10
C ASN A 355 6.71 3.70 -22.60
N ARG A 356 5.61 4.20 -22.05
CA ARG A 356 5.57 5.51 -21.39
C ARG A 356 5.84 5.33 -19.91
N GLU A 357 6.73 6.16 -19.40
CA GLU A 357 7.04 6.19 -17.98
C GLU A 357 5.89 6.84 -17.20
N VAL A 358 5.54 6.24 -16.05
CA VAL A 358 4.48 6.75 -15.18
C VAL A 358 5.06 7.85 -14.30
N ASP A 359 4.45 9.03 -14.33
CA ASP A 359 4.82 10.15 -13.48
C ASP A 359 4.46 9.86 -12.01
N PRO A 360 5.42 9.82 -11.06
CA PRO A 360 5.15 9.60 -9.64
C PRO A 360 4.28 10.71 -9.01
N GLY A 361 4.18 11.89 -9.64
CA GLY A 361 3.24 12.93 -9.24
C GLY A 361 1.77 12.57 -9.54
N SER A 362 1.53 11.65 -10.48
CA SER A 362 0.21 11.32 -11.00
C SER A 362 -0.55 10.23 -10.23
N ASP A 363 0.10 9.52 -9.31
CA ASP A 363 -0.50 8.40 -8.58
C ASP A 363 -0.12 8.35 -7.08
N GLY A 364 0.56 9.38 -6.57
CA GLY A 364 0.97 9.51 -5.16
C GLY A 364 0.26 10.63 -4.39
N ILE A 365 0.85 11.01 -3.25
CA ILE A 365 0.38 12.13 -2.42
C ILE A 365 0.15 13.45 -3.20
N PRO A 366 1.00 13.85 -4.17
CA PRO A 366 0.79 15.10 -4.91
C PRO A 366 -0.59 15.16 -5.58
N ARG A 367 -1.02 14.08 -6.24
CA ARG A 367 -2.37 13.98 -6.83
C ARG A 367 -3.45 14.06 -5.76
N MET A 368 -3.34 13.26 -4.69
CA MET A 368 -4.34 13.22 -3.61
C MET A 368 -4.55 14.57 -2.94
N MET A 369 -3.52 15.43 -2.92
CA MET A 369 -3.60 16.79 -2.37
C MET A 369 -4.19 17.81 -3.35
N SER A 370 -4.32 17.47 -4.64
CA SER A 370 -4.61 18.43 -5.71
C SER A 370 -5.89 18.15 -6.48
N ASP A 371 -6.42 16.92 -6.44
CA ASP A 371 -7.57 16.51 -7.25
C ASP A 371 -8.93 16.91 -6.66
N GLY A 372 -8.95 17.51 -5.46
CA GLY A 372 -10.15 17.99 -4.78
C GLY A 372 -11.08 16.87 -4.29
N LYS A 373 -10.63 15.61 -4.26
CA LYS A 373 -11.43 14.48 -3.80
C LYS A 373 -11.16 14.13 -2.34
N PRO A 374 -12.15 13.58 -1.62
CA PRO A 374 -11.90 13.03 -0.31
C PRO A 374 -10.98 11.80 -0.44
N HIS A 375 -9.94 11.77 0.38
CA HIS A 375 -8.99 10.66 0.43
C HIS A 375 -8.89 10.08 1.84
N ILE A 376 -8.77 8.76 1.89
CA ILE A 376 -8.61 8.00 3.12
C ILE A 376 -7.23 7.36 3.16
N PHE A 377 -6.62 7.37 4.34
CA PHE A 377 -5.38 6.67 4.63
C PHE A 377 -5.63 5.60 5.68
N LEU A 378 -5.29 4.36 5.34
CA LEU A 378 -5.21 3.27 6.30
C LEU A 378 -3.81 3.30 6.93
N VAL A 379 -3.73 3.54 8.23
CA VAL A 379 -2.45 3.62 8.95
C VAL A 379 -1.78 2.24 8.91
N SER A 380 -0.57 2.21 8.36
CA SER A 380 0.19 0.98 8.08
C SER A 380 1.46 0.82 8.93
N ALA A 381 1.73 1.77 9.83
CA ALA A 381 2.83 1.75 10.77
C ALA A 381 2.45 2.53 12.04
N ALA A 382 3.08 2.21 13.17
CA ALA A 382 2.81 2.92 14.41
C ALA A 382 3.55 4.27 14.42
N LEU A 383 2.81 5.38 14.58
CA LEU A 383 3.32 6.74 14.54
C LEU A 383 2.95 7.50 15.80
N THR A 384 3.68 8.57 16.11
CA THR A 384 3.22 9.58 17.06
C THR A 384 3.27 10.92 16.39
N VAL A 385 2.11 11.55 16.37
CA VAL A 385 1.83 12.70 15.52
C VAL A 385 1.32 13.86 16.39
N PRO A 386 1.62 15.11 16.01
CA PRO A 386 0.96 16.27 16.58
C PRO A 386 -0.55 16.17 16.39
N SER A 387 -1.30 16.57 17.42
CA SER A 387 -2.76 16.63 17.40
C SER A 387 -3.20 18.06 17.71
N GLU A 388 -4.34 18.49 17.18
CA GLU A 388 -5.00 19.69 17.68
C GLU A 388 -5.52 19.42 19.11
N GLY A 389 -5.33 20.36 20.03
CA GLY A 389 -5.80 20.25 21.43
C GLY A 389 -5.02 19.29 22.34
N GLN A 390 -4.09 18.48 21.82
CA GLN A 390 -3.17 17.65 22.60
C GLN A 390 -1.75 17.79 22.04
N SER A 391 -0.71 17.64 22.86
CA SER A 391 0.67 17.77 22.37
C SER A 391 0.99 16.79 21.22
N THR A 392 0.71 15.51 21.43
CA THR A 392 0.89 14.42 20.47
C THR A 392 0.01 13.24 20.86
N CYS A 393 -0.42 12.44 19.89
CA CYS A 393 -1.12 11.18 20.12
C CYS A 393 -0.57 10.05 19.25
N PRO A 394 -0.76 8.77 19.65
CA PRO A 394 -0.33 7.63 18.87
C PRO A 394 -1.33 7.30 17.76
N LEU A 395 -0.83 6.94 16.58
CA LEU A 395 -1.58 6.25 15.53
C LEU A 395 -1.03 4.85 15.40
N THR A 396 -1.88 3.85 15.22
CA THR A 396 -1.46 2.46 15.04
C THR A 396 -2.17 1.80 13.87
N HIS A 397 -1.64 0.63 13.47
CA HIS A 397 -2.15 -0.15 12.35
C HIS A 397 -3.68 -0.29 12.36
N GLY A 398 -4.30 0.00 11.23
CA GLY A 398 -5.74 -0.09 11.06
C GLY A 398 -6.51 1.14 11.52
N ASP A 399 -5.89 2.15 12.14
CA ASP A 399 -6.53 3.46 12.26
C ASP A 399 -6.78 4.05 10.87
N VAL A 400 -7.81 4.88 10.76
CA VAL A 400 -8.24 5.42 9.47
C VAL A 400 -8.30 6.94 9.56
N LEU A 401 -7.60 7.58 8.62
CA LEU A 401 -7.47 9.03 8.55
C LEU A 401 -8.12 9.55 7.28
N GLN A 402 -8.81 10.67 7.36
CA GLN A 402 -9.33 11.41 6.22
C GLN A 402 -8.49 12.65 5.97
N LEU A 403 -8.01 12.82 4.74
CA LEU A 403 -7.26 14.01 4.35
C LEU A 403 -8.13 15.27 4.43
N MET A 404 -7.66 16.28 5.14
CA MET A 404 -8.31 17.60 5.19
C MET A 404 -7.62 18.61 4.28
N GLY A 405 -6.31 18.50 4.12
CA GLY A 405 -5.54 19.38 3.24
C GLY A 405 -4.11 19.62 3.72
N PRO A 406 -3.41 20.60 3.12
CA PRO A 406 -2.06 20.95 3.53
C PRO A 406 -2.06 21.47 4.97
N SER A 407 -1.05 21.05 5.74
CA SER A 407 -0.81 21.60 7.07
C SER A 407 -0.08 22.94 6.98
N GLN A 408 -0.05 23.63 8.12
CA GLN A 408 0.81 24.78 8.37
C GLN A 408 2.30 24.41 8.35
N ASP A 409 2.65 23.14 8.60
CA ASP A 409 3.97 22.60 8.29
C ASP A 409 4.00 22.22 6.79
N PRO A 410 4.87 22.85 5.97
CA PRO A 410 4.93 22.55 4.53
C PRO A 410 5.31 21.09 4.22
N ALA A 411 5.95 20.40 5.17
CA ALA A 411 6.33 18.99 5.08
C ALA A 411 5.24 18.04 5.57
N ALA A 412 4.05 18.54 5.92
CA ALA A 412 2.94 17.75 6.46
C ALA A 412 1.58 18.08 5.82
N ALA A 413 0.59 17.24 6.13
CA ALA A 413 -0.82 17.46 5.85
C ALA A 413 -1.64 17.28 7.13
N ASP A 414 -2.77 17.96 7.22
CA ASP A 414 -3.72 17.79 8.32
C ASP A 414 -4.76 16.73 7.94
N LEU A 415 -5.03 15.82 8.86
CA LEU A 415 -5.95 14.71 8.68
C LEU A 415 -6.87 14.56 9.88
N LYS A 416 -8.12 14.16 9.62
CA LYS A 416 -9.09 13.83 10.65
C LYS A 416 -9.06 12.34 10.94
N VAL A 417 -8.97 11.95 12.21
CA VAL A 417 -9.11 10.53 12.63
C VAL A 417 -10.57 10.12 12.52
N VAL A 418 -10.92 9.27 11.56
CA VAL A 418 -12.30 8.83 11.32
C VAL A 418 -12.61 7.47 11.93
N ALA A 419 -11.61 6.60 12.10
CA ALA A 419 -11.71 5.39 12.91
C ALA A 419 -10.44 5.13 13.70
N THR A 420 -10.61 4.63 14.92
CA THR A 420 -9.56 4.37 15.90
C THR A 420 -9.94 3.21 16.80
N LYS A 421 -8.95 2.53 17.38
CA LYS A 421 -9.15 1.37 18.26
C LYS A 421 -9.22 1.73 19.75
N GLY A 422 -9.39 3.03 20.06
CA GLY A 422 -9.74 3.56 21.39
C GLY A 422 -8.56 3.98 22.27
N ARG A 423 -7.36 3.41 22.10
CA ARG A 423 -6.13 3.85 22.79
C ARG A 423 -5.22 4.73 21.94
N ASP A 424 -5.59 4.89 20.68
CA ASP A 424 -4.89 5.72 19.71
C ASP A 424 -5.41 7.17 19.79
N CYS A 425 -5.05 8.01 18.82
CA CYS A 425 -5.64 9.34 18.67
C CYS A 425 -7.17 9.25 18.73
N ALA A 426 -7.78 10.20 19.44
CA ALA A 426 -9.22 10.22 19.64
C ALA A 426 -9.96 10.34 18.31
N GLN A 427 -11.13 9.72 18.20
CA GLN A 427 -11.98 9.88 17.03
C GLN A 427 -12.34 11.36 16.85
N ASN A 428 -12.37 11.83 15.61
CA ASN A 428 -12.52 13.22 15.20
C ASN A 428 -11.36 14.17 15.55
N ALA A 429 -10.27 13.68 16.17
CA ALA A 429 -9.08 14.50 16.35
C ALA A 429 -8.49 14.89 14.99
N VAL A 430 -8.00 16.13 14.88
CA VAL A 430 -7.21 16.59 13.74
C VAL A 430 -5.75 16.40 14.08
N VAL A 431 -5.01 15.68 13.23
CA VAL A 431 -3.60 15.35 13.41
C VAL A 431 -2.78 15.84 12.22
N SER A 432 -1.53 16.20 12.46
CA SER A 432 -0.58 16.60 11.42
C SER A 432 0.37 15.44 11.10
N VAL A 433 0.31 14.90 9.89
CA VAL A 433 1.12 13.75 9.47
C VAL A 433 2.11 14.18 8.40
N GLN A 434 3.37 13.77 8.55
CA GLN A 434 4.43 14.10 7.60
C GLN A 434 4.15 13.47 6.23
N LEU A 435 4.47 14.19 5.15
CA LEU A 435 4.22 13.75 3.77
C LEU A 435 4.92 12.42 3.43
N GLN A 436 6.07 12.15 4.05
CA GLN A 436 6.77 10.86 3.92
C GLN A 436 5.94 9.72 4.49
N ASP A 437 5.39 9.89 5.69
CA ASP A 437 4.61 8.84 6.36
C ASP A 437 3.29 8.61 5.62
N LEU A 438 2.67 9.66 5.09
CA LEU A 438 1.49 9.52 4.22
C LEU A 438 1.83 8.76 2.93
N GLN A 439 2.97 9.04 2.31
CA GLN A 439 3.41 8.28 1.14
C GLN A 439 3.65 6.80 1.49
N GLU A 440 4.21 6.48 2.65
CA GLU A 440 4.38 5.09 3.09
C GLU A 440 3.03 4.41 3.42
N MET A 441 2.04 5.12 3.94
CA MET A 441 0.66 4.61 4.09
C MET A 441 0.03 4.29 2.73
N GLN A 442 0.18 5.20 1.77
CA GLN A 442 -0.35 5.02 0.42
C GLN A 442 0.35 3.87 -0.32
N ASN A 443 1.68 3.77 -0.19
CA ASN A 443 2.46 2.65 -0.69
C ASN A 443 1.97 1.33 -0.09
N ALA A 444 1.77 1.28 1.23
CA ALA A 444 1.30 0.07 1.91
C ALA A 444 -0.06 -0.38 1.35
N LEU A 445 -1.02 0.53 1.21
CA LEU A 445 -2.32 0.24 0.60
C LEU A 445 -2.16 -0.31 -0.82
N ARG A 446 -1.40 0.38 -1.68
CA ARG A 446 -1.18 -0.08 -3.06
C ARG A 446 -0.51 -1.44 -3.13
N THR A 447 0.48 -1.70 -2.28
CA THR A 447 1.15 -3.00 -2.25
C THR A 447 0.25 -4.12 -1.74
N ASN A 448 -0.67 -3.83 -0.80
CA ASN A 448 -1.69 -4.78 -0.37
C ASN A 448 -2.71 -5.04 -1.48
N ILE A 449 -3.09 -4.02 -2.26
CA ILE A 449 -3.96 -4.19 -3.44
C ILE A 449 -3.26 -5.07 -4.49
N THR A 450 -1.99 -4.82 -4.82
CA THR A 450 -1.22 -5.66 -5.74
C THR A 450 -1.18 -7.12 -5.27
N ALA A 451 -0.84 -7.36 -3.99
CA ALA A 451 -0.78 -8.71 -3.42
C ALA A 451 -2.16 -9.38 -3.38
N GLY A 452 -3.21 -8.64 -3.04
CA GLY A 452 -4.58 -9.15 -3.03
C GLY A 452 -5.09 -9.50 -4.43
N MET A 453 -4.71 -8.74 -5.46
CA MET A 453 -5.00 -9.08 -6.85
C MET A 453 -4.28 -10.37 -7.26
N GLU A 454 -3.02 -10.55 -6.87
CA GLU A 454 -2.32 -11.82 -7.11
C GLU A 454 -3.01 -13.00 -6.42
N GLU A 455 -3.48 -12.81 -5.19
CA GLU A 455 -4.22 -13.82 -4.43
C GLU A 455 -5.58 -14.17 -5.08
N LEU A 456 -6.33 -13.18 -5.55
CA LEU A 456 -7.56 -13.37 -6.30
C LEU A 456 -7.32 -14.15 -7.60
N ASN A 457 -6.24 -13.86 -8.31
CA ASN A 457 -5.87 -14.60 -9.51
C ASN A 457 -5.55 -16.07 -9.20
N LYS A 458 -4.80 -16.35 -8.11
CA LYS A 458 -4.47 -17.72 -7.68
C LYS A 458 -5.71 -18.52 -7.27
N LYS A 459 -6.69 -17.87 -6.63
CA LYS A 459 -7.91 -18.50 -6.10
C LYS A 459 -9.12 -18.39 -7.04
N GLN A 460 -8.93 -17.96 -8.29
CA GLN A 460 -10.03 -17.86 -9.24
C GLN A 460 -10.79 -19.18 -9.39
N GLY A 461 -12.12 -19.15 -9.31
CA GLY A 461 -12.95 -20.36 -9.36
C GLY A 461 -12.98 -21.21 -8.08
N GLN A 462 -12.29 -20.81 -7.01
CA GLN A 462 -12.24 -21.51 -5.73
C GLN A 462 -13.03 -20.74 -4.67
N ASP A 463 -13.58 -21.45 -3.67
CA ASP A 463 -14.28 -20.86 -2.52
C ASP A 463 -15.39 -19.85 -2.90
N GLY A 464 -16.02 -20.06 -4.05
CA GLY A 464 -17.07 -19.20 -4.61
C GLY A 464 -16.57 -17.97 -5.37
N LEU A 465 -15.26 -17.71 -5.45
CA LEU A 465 -14.71 -16.61 -6.25
C LEU A 465 -14.95 -16.86 -7.75
N PRO A 466 -15.48 -15.87 -8.49
CA PRO A 466 -15.76 -16.05 -9.90
C PRO A 466 -14.48 -16.19 -10.71
N VAL A 467 -14.57 -16.92 -11.82
CA VAL A 467 -13.48 -16.99 -12.79
C VAL A 467 -13.49 -15.71 -13.63
N PRO A 468 -12.36 -14.99 -13.75
CA PRO A 468 -12.25 -13.83 -14.62
C PRO A 468 -12.45 -14.23 -16.10
N PRO A 469 -12.88 -13.31 -16.98
CA PRO A 469 -13.02 -13.60 -18.41
C PRO A 469 -11.67 -14.05 -19.01
N LYS A 470 -11.70 -14.82 -20.10
CA LYS A 470 -10.46 -15.35 -20.72
C LYS A 470 -9.42 -14.26 -21.03
N SER A 471 -9.85 -13.08 -21.45
CA SER A 471 -8.97 -11.92 -21.72
C SER A 471 -8.25 -11.38 -20.47
N ALA A 472 -8.75 -11.70 -19.28
CA ALA A 472 -8.18 -11.33 -17.99
C ALA A 472 -7.31 -12.44 -17.36
N GLN A 473 -7.22 -13.61 -17.97
CA GLN A 473 -6.41 -14.74 -17.48
C GLN A 473 -4.96 -14.72 -18.00
N VAL A 474 -4.54 -13.61 -18.58
CA VAL A 474 -3.17 -13.43 -19.09
C VAL A 474 -2.24 -13.08 -17.92
N PRO A 475 -1.00 -13.62 -17.87
CA PRO A 475 -0.02 -13.22 -16.88
C PRO A 475 0.24 -11.70 -16.89
N PRO A 476 0.59 -11.10 -15.75
CA PRO A 476 0.90 -9.68 -15.69
C PRO A 476 2.18 -9.40 -16.50
N THR A 477 2.19 -8.27 -17.21
CA THR A 477 3.34 -7.84 -18.00
C THR A 477 4.33 -7.12 -17.11
N GLN A 478 5.59 -7.57 -17.11
CA GLN A 478 6.65 -6.94 -16.34
C GLN A 478 6.95 -5.54 -16.87
N THR A 479 7.24 -4.60 -15.99
CA THR A 479 7.74 -3.30 -16.39
C THR A 479 9.18 -3.41 -16.87
N ALA A 480 9.56 -2.59 -17.84
CA ALA A 480 10.90 -2.67 -18.41
C ALA A 480 12.02 -2.34 -17.39
N PHE A 481 11.74 -1.50 -16.39
CA PHE A 481 12.68 -1.26 -15.29
C PHE A 481 12.84 -2.47 -14.35
N ALA A 482 11.92 -3.43 -14.35
CA ALA A 482 12.02 -4.61 -13.47
C ALA A 482 13.16 -5.57 -13.89
N ALA A 483 13.71 -5.42 -15.10
CA ALA A 483 14.87 -6.19 -15.55
C ALA A 483 16.23 -5.63 -15.08
N VAL A 484 16.23 -4.44 -14.46
CA VAL A 484 17.40 -3.76 -13.88
C VAL A 484 17.51 -4.08 -12.39
#